data_AF-A0A7G9NTE1-F1
#
_entry.id   AF-A0A7G9NTE1-F1
#
_cell.length_a   1.000
_cell.length_b   1.000
_cell.length_c   1.000
_cell.angle_alpha   90.00
_cell.angle_beta   90.00
_cell.angle_gamma   90.00
#
_symmetry.space_group_name_H-M   'P 1'
#
loop_
_entity.id
_entity.type
_entity.pdbx_description
1 polymer ?
#
loop_
_entity_poly.entity_id
_entity_poly.type
_entity_poly.pdbx_seq_one_letter_code
_entity_poly.pdbx_strand_id
1 'polypeptide(L)'
;MSDRLVELTLLYRDGVIDPAALDELQSSLRSDATARDRFVELLYHGRLIHRLHAPGRVQTESQPPSPMTRRRRVVGVYSGVALAAAALIALALTAWFVLSPAPQAPTPVPSPRSSHAIAMFSDCSADAVFADAARAPQLGQSLEPGSIRLVAGKAQLMFRTGAVVDLIGPCDFEMTQANAGVLHHGRLEAFVPGAAHGFTVRGPDFSVIDRGTAFTLRIDPDRNAYVQVTEGRVIIQPNDGSPAYDLAASESISFAAEARRYLRHNAAEPSQPLALPTGYAAMIRDASPTAYWPVPDTETFERVPDLPALPGAGQSLRAREPIALSGSYTLECWLWLNAPRRSTILGLGVGSSADDIISHTLLLETLAADELDMRFPAQGNVLRDLHRSRGVPDVNSLSDRTYAVRRWQHVAVTFDGAHVRVYLDGRLTAESSADHPLAGPAYLIIGSLAQHNIPPDRQRLLDGFVRQLAVYDRALPAGVIAEHAGDTHTPTAPTKTEKTP
;
A
#
# COMPACT_ATOMS: atom_id res chain seq x y z
N MET A 1 -1.08 15.61 -34.46
CA MET A 1 -1.19 16.41 -33.22
C MET A 1 -0.71 15.68 -31.95
N SER A 2 -0.30 14.39 -32.04
CA SER A 2 0.13 13.56 -30.88
C SER A 2 1.48 13.97 -30.27
N ASP A 3 2.52 14.21 -31.07
CA ASP A 3 3.90 14.27 -30.54
C ASP A 3 4.21 15.54 -29.76
N ARG A 4 3.60 16.68 -30.15
CA ARG A 4 3.82 17.97 -29.47
C ARG A 4 3.16 18.01 -28.10
N LEU A 5 1.97 17.43 -27.96
CA LEU A 5 1.31 17.31 -26.67
C LEU A 5 2.12 16.44 -25.71
N VAL A 6 2.67 15.33 -26.20
CA VAL A 6 3.54 14.45 -25.41
C VAL A 6 4.79 15.20 -24.94
N GLU A 7 5.48 15.90 -25.85
CA GLU A 7 6.68 16.68 -25.53
C GLU A 7 6.42 17.75 -24.46
N LEU A 8 5.37 18.56 -24.64
CA LEU A 8 4.99 19.59 -23.68
C LEU A 8 4.58 18.98 -22.32
N THR A 9 3.89 17.83 -22.33
CA THR A 9 3.51 17.12 -21.10
C THR A 9 4.75 16.62 -20.34
N LEU A 10 5.77 16.11 -21.05
CA LEU A 10 7.02 15.66 -20.45
C LEU A 10 7.83 16.84 -19.88
N LEU A 11 7.92 17.96 -20.61
CA LEU A 11 8.58 19.17 -20.11
C LEU A 11 7.88 19.74 -18.88
N TYR A 12 6.54 19.72 -18.86
CA TYR A 12 5.74 20.14 -17.71
C TYR A 12 5.97 19.24 -16.51
N ARG A 13 5.96 17.91 -16.72
CA ARG A 13 6.22 16.91 -15.67
C ARG A 13 7.61 17.05 -15.07
N ASP A 14 8.62 17.27 -15.91
CA ASP A 14 10.02 17.35 -15.49
C ASP A 14 10.37 18.74 -14.91
N GLY A 15 9.40 19.67 -14.82
CA GLY A 15 9.55 20.98 -14.20
C GLY A 15 10.42 21.98 -14.98
N VAL A 16 10.63 21.71 -16.27
CA VAL A 16 11.54 22.49 -17.15
C VAL A 16 10.82 23.19 -18.29
N ILE A 17 9.48 23.16 -18.33
CA ILE A 17 8.68 23.84 -19.34
C ILE A 17 8.79 25.37 -19.22
N ASP A 18 8.98 26.04 -20.35
CA ASP A 18 8.98 27.50 -20.39
C ASP A 18 7.54 28.07 -20.43
N PRO A 19 7.33 29.36 -20.10
CA PRO A 19 5.99 29.94 -20.04
C PRO A 19 5.20 29.90 -21.36
N ALA A 20 5.87 30.03 -22.50
CA ALA A 20 5.19 30.01 -23.80
C ALA A 20 4.72 28.59 -24.16
N ALA A 21 5.56 27.59 -23.90
CA ALA A 21 5.26 26.18 -24.03
C ALA A 21 4.15 25.74 -23.05
N LEU A 22 4.12 26.32 -21.84
CA LEU A 22 3.06 26.07 -20.87
C LEU A 22 1.70 26.62 -21.33
N ASP A 23 1.68 27.82 -21.89
CA ASP A 23 0.46 28.40 -22.46
C ASP A 23 -0.05 27.58 -23.67
N GLU A 24 0.86 27.07 -24.50
CA GLU A 24 0.54 26.17 -25.62
C GLU A 24 -0.11 24.86 -25.12
N LEU A 25 0.45 24.27 -24.06
CA LEU A 25 -0.08 23.08 -23.41
C LEU A 25 -1.47 23.36 -22.82
N GLN A 26 -1.63 24.45 -22.06
CA GLN A 26 -2.91 24.82 -21.46
C GLN A 26 -4.00 25.09 -22.50
N SER A 27 -3.63 25.74 -23.62
CA SER A 27 -4.55 25.98 -24.73
C SER A 27 -5.05 24.66 -25.32
N SER A 28 -4.14 23.73 -25.58
CA SER A 28 -4.45 22.40 -26.12
C SER A 28 -5.37 21.60 -25.20
N LEU A 29 -5.12 21.63 -23.87
CA LEU A 29 -5.95 20.95 -22.88
C LEU A 29 -7.34 21.56 -22.73
N ARG A 30 -7.49 22.88 -22.91
CA ARG A 30 -8.80 23.55 -22.88
C ARG A 30 -9.64 23.19 -24.09
N SER A 31 -9.03 23.09 -25.27
CA SER A 31 -9.77 22.90 -26.54
C SER A 31 -10.07 21.44 -26.90
N ASP A 32 -9.31 20.46 -26.40
CA ASP A 32 -9.42 19.06 -26.84
C ASP A 32 -9.57 18.08 -25.66
N ALA A 33 -10.67 17.33 -25.64
CA ALA A 33 -10.94 16.31 -24.62
C ALA A 33 -9.97 15.12 -24.71
N THR A 34 -9.63 14.69 -25.91
CA THR A 34 -8.67 13.60 -26.15
C THR A 34 -7.28 13.98 -25.65
N ALA A 35 -6.93 15.27 -25.78
CA ALA A 35 -5.67 15.79 -25.24
C ALA A 35 -5.64 15.77 -23.71
N ARG A 36 -6.77 16.01 -23.04
CA ARG A 36 -6.87 15.90 -21.56
C ARG A 36 -6.71 14.45 -21.11
N ASP A 37 -7.39 13.52 -21.76
CA ASP A 37 -7.30 12.10 -21.44
C ASP A 37 -5.87 11.58 -21.64
N ARG A 38 -5.23 12.00 -22.75
CA ARG A 38 -3.83 11.62 -23.04
C ARG A 38 -2.83 12.29 -22.08
N PHE A 39 -3.08 13.53 -21.67
CA PHE A 39 -2.26 14.23 -20.67
C PHE A 39 -2.32 13.55 -19.31
N VAL A 40 -3.53 13.18 -18.87
CA VAL A 40 -3.76 12.36 -17.67
C VAL A 40 -3.03 11.03 -17.82
N GLU A 41 -3.24 10.31 -18.92
CA GLU A 41 -2.56 9.03 -19.18
C GLU A 41 -1.03 9.16 -19.11
N LEU A 42 -0.43 10.21 -19.67
CA LEU A 42 1.02 10.44 -19.66
C LEU A 42 1.57 10.86 -18.29
N LEU A 43 0.78 11.54 -17.46
CA LEU A 43 1.11 11.81 -16.06
C LEU A 43 1.06 10.52 -15.22
N TYR A 44 0.15 9.59 -15.55
CA TYR A 44 -0.01 8.32 -14.84
C TYR A 44 0.90 7.18 -15.37
N HIS A 45 1.28 7.15 -16.65
CA HIS A 45 2.09 6.07 -17.27
C HIS A 45 3.61 6.17 -17.03
N GLY A 46 4.09 7.21 -16.34
CA GLY A 46 5.51 7.52 -16.15
C GLY A 46 6.32 6.61 -15.21
N ARG A 47 5.89 5.37 -14.90
CA ARG A 47 6.68 4.42 -14.08
C ARG A 47 7.09 3.11 -14.75
N LEU A 48 6.79 2.86 -16.03
CA LEU A 48 7.18 1.59 -16.68
C LEU A 48 8.22 1.66 -17.81
N ILE A 49 8.72 2.82 -18.23
CA ILE A 49 9.80 2.87 -19.26
C ILE A 49 10.86 3.92 -18.91
N HIS A 50 11.84 3.52 -18.08
CA HIS A 50 13.22 3.97 -18.24
C HIS A 50 14.22 2.96 -17.66
N ARG A 51 14.21 1.73 -18.19
CA ARG A 51 15.31 0.75 -17.95
C ARG A 51 15.80 0.00 -19.17
N LEU A 52 15.48 0.47 -20.37
CA LEU A 52 16.06 -0.07 -21.60
C LEU A 52 16.56 1.10 -22.45
N HIS A 53 17.81 1.49 -22.20
CA HIS A 53 18.84 1.95 -23.15
C HIS A 53 19.91 2.74 -22.39
N ALA A 54 20.87 2.01 -21.82
CA ALA A 54 22.19 2.55 -21.52
C ALA A 54 23.17 2.01 -22.57
N PRO A 55 23.63 2.82 -23.53
CA PRO A 55 24.91 2.59 -24.19
C PRO A 55 26.03 3.18 -23.32
N GLY A 56 27.16 2.48 -23.29
CA GLY A 56 28.18 2.60 -22.25
C GLY A 56 28.89 3.94 -22.16
N ARG A 57 29.30 4.27 -20.92
CA ARG A 57 30.33 5.27 -20.64
C ARG A 57 31.69 4.73 -21.07
N VAL A 58 32.28 5.36 -22.09
CA VAL A 58 33.72 5.30 -22.35
C VAL A 58 34.38 6.48 -21.63
N GLN A 59 35.45 6.20 -20.91
CA GLN A 59 36.36 7.15 -20.27
C GLN A 59 37.21 7.89 -21.32
N THR A 60 37.47 9.18 -21.15
CA THR A 60 38.74 9.86 -21.52
C THR A 60 38.72 11.23 -20.81
N GLU A 61 39.39 11.41 -19.68
CA GLU A 61 40.80 11.80 -19.48
C GLU A 61 40.98 13.32 -19.34
N SER A 62 41.90 13.69 -18.46
CA SER A 62 41.99 14.94 -17.73
C SER A 62 43.26 15.75 -18.06
N GLN A 63 43.12 17.10 -17.99
CA GLN A 63 44.14 18.15 -17.79
C GLN A 63 45.11 18.49 -18.95
N PRO A 64 45.85 19.65 -18.96
CA PRO A 64 46.01 20.75 -17.98
C PRO A 64 45.99 22.22 -18.59
N PRO A 65 46.34 23.31 -17.84
CA PRO A 65 45.96 24.70 -18.15
C PRO A 65 47.08 25.71 -18.55
N SER A 66 46.64 26.93 -18.96
CA SER A 66 47.27 28.29 -18.93
C SER A 66 48.39 28.63 -19.97
N PRO A 67 48.57 29.90 -20.46
CA PRO A 67 48.84 31.09 -19.63
C PRO A 67 48.38 32.52 -20.07
N MET A 68 48.28 33.40 -19.06
CA MET A 68 48.63 34.84 -18.94
C MET A 68 48.72 35.76 -20.18
N THR A 69 48.13 36.98 -20.11
CA THR A 69 48.86 38.29 -20.05
C THR A 69 47.98 39.57 -20.01
N ARG A 70 48.07 40.28 -18.87
CA ARG A 70 48.25 41.73 -18.56
C ARG A 70 47.71 42.90 -19.44
N ARG A 71 46.93 43.78 -18.76
CA ARG A 71 46.77 45.28 -18.81
C ARG A 71 46.26 45.95 -20.11
N ARG A 72 45.41 46.99 -20.05
CA ARG A 72 45.65 48.31 -19.40
C ARG A 72 44.34 49.13 -19.26
N ARG A 73 44.24 49.96 -18.21
CA ARG A 73 43.17 50.97 -17.99
C ARG A 73 43.31 52.15 -18.96
N VAL A 74 42.17 52.72 -19.38
CA VAL A 74 42.04 54.12 -19.79
C VAL A 74 40.80 54.71 -19.11
N VAL A 75 41.00 55.79 -18.35
CA VAL A 75 39.95 56.67 -17.81
C VAL A 75 39.89 57.89 -18.73
N GLY A 76 38.70 58.35 -19.09
CA GLY A 76 38.52 59.58 -19.85
C GLY A 76 37.06 59.95 -20.14
N VAL A 77 36.44 60.64 -19.18
CA VAL A 77 35.53 61.81 -19.30
C VAL A 77 34.58 61.89 -20.52
N TYR A 78 33.26 61.84 -20.27
CA TYR A 78 32.26 62.75 -20.86
C TYR A 78 31.14 63.04 -19.86
N SER A 79 31.42 64.00 -18.97
CA SER A 79 30.44 64.75 -18.20
C SER A 79 29.76 65.78 -19.10
N GLY A 80 28.43 65.72 -19.24
CA GLY A 80 27.66 66.78 -19.92
C GLY A 80 26.22 66.43 -20.26
N VAL A 81 25.89 65.16 -20.55
CA VAL A 81 24.55 64.78 -21.07
C VAL A 81 23.61 64.22 -19.98
N ALA A 82 24.14 63.76 -18.83
CA ALA A 82 23.34 63.12 -17.79
C ALA A 82 22.51 64.07 -16.90
N LEU A 83 22.83 65.37 -16.86
CA LEU A 83 22.14 66.34 -15.98
C LEU A 83 20.89 66.97 -16.63
N ALA A 84 20.79 66.98 -17.96
CA ALA A 84 19.59 67.50 -18.66
C ALA A 84 18.43 66.48 -18.68
N ALA A 85 18.74 65.19 -18.73
CA ALA A 85 17.74 64.11 -18.76
C ALA A 85 17.01 63.94 -17.40
N ALA A 86 17.72 64.13 -16.28
CA ALA A 86 17.14 63.99 -14.94
C ALA A 86 16.13 65.13 -14.61
N ALA A 87 16.39 66.35 -15.11
CA ALA A 87 15.50 67.49 -14.89
C ALA A 87 14.18 67.37 -15.67
N LEU A 88 14.20 66.82 -16.89
CA LEU A 88 13.01 66.60 -17.70
C LEU A 88 12.11 65.48 -17.13
N ILE A 89 12.71 64.43 -16.54
CA ILE A 89 11.97 63.35 -15.89
C ILE A 89 11.30 63.85 -14.60
N ALA A 90 11.98 64.70 -13.81
CA ALA A 90 11.39 65.28 -12.60
C ALA A 90 10.23 66.25 -12.90
N LEU A 91 10.30 67.02 -14.00
CA LEU A 91 9.22 67.90 -14.43
C LEU A 91 8.02 67.11 -14.99
N ALA A 92 8.26 66.01 -15.70
CA ALA A 92 7.19 65.14 -16.20
C ALA A 92 6.43 64.43 -15.06
N LEU A 93 7.15 63.99 -14.01
CA LEU A 93 6.54 63.32 -12.86
C LEU A 93 5.74 64.28 -11.96
N THR A 94 6.19 65.54 -11.83
CA THR A 94 5.46 66.57 -11.07
C THR A 94 4.22 67.07 -11.82
N ALA A 95 4.29 67.22 -13.15
CA ALA A 95 3.11 67.53 -13.97
C ALA A 95 2.05 66.42 -13.93
N TRP A 96 2.47 65.15 -13.94
CA TRP A 96 1.56 64.01 -13.81
C TRP A 96 0.81 64.02 -12.47
N PHE A 97 1.47 64.39 -11.38
CA PHE A 97 0.87 64.38 -10.04
C PHE A 97 -0.09 65.56 -9.80
N VAL A 98 0.14 66.71 -10.45
CA VAL A 98 -0.68 67.93 -10.29
C VAL A 98 -1.87 67.96 -11.25
N LEU A 99 -1.77 67.35 -12.43
CA LEU A 99 -2.85 67.31 -13.43
C LEU A 99 -3.69 66.02 -13.41
N SER A 100 -3.39 65.05 -12.54
CA SER A 100 -4.22 63.85 -12.37
C SER A 100 -5.51 64.20 -11.62
N PRO A 101 -6.71 63.95 -12.19
CA PRO A 101 -7.97 64.19 -11.48
C PRO A 101 -8.07 63.27 -10.24
N ALA A 102 -8.55 63.83 -9.14
CA ALA A 102 -8.68 63.13 -7.86
C ALA A 102 -9.55 61.86 -8.01
N PRO A 103 -9.15 60.73 -7.38
CA PRO A 103 -9.94 59.51 -7.43
C PRO A 103 -11.30 59.75 -6.78
N GLN A 104 -12.37 59.51 -7.54
CA GLN A 104 -13.73 59.52 -7.01
C GLN A 104 -13.85 58.45 -5.91
N ALA A 105 -14.51 58.78 -4.81
CA ALA A 105 -14.79 57.84 -3.74
C ALA A 105 -15.51 56.61 -4.35
N PRO A 106 -15.06 55.38 -4.07
CA PRO A 106 -15.70 54.20 -4.61
C PRO A 106 -17.14 54.14 -4.09
N THR A 107 -18.11 54.11 -5.02
CA THR A 107 -19.46 53.60 -4.76
C THR A 107 -19.34 52.25 -4.05
N PRO A 108 -20.24 51.90 -3.10
CA PRO A 108 -20.21 50.61 -2.44
C PRO A 108 -20.48 49.51 -3.48
N VAL A 109 -19.40 49.00 -4.06
CA VAL A 109 -19.40 47.71 -4.72
C VAL A 109 -19.76 46.71 -3.62
N PRO A 110 -20.81 45.87 -3.76
CA PRO A 110 -21.02 44.80 -2.80
C PRO A 110 -19.71 44.03 -2.73
N SER A 111 -19.09 44.00 -1.54
CA SER A 111 -17.85 43.28 -1.32
C SER A 111 -18.02 41.89 -1.95
N PRO A 112 -17.04 41.37 -2.72
CA PRO A 112 -17.10 39.97 -3.09
C PRO A 112 -17.24 39.22 -1.77
N ARG A 113 -18.37 38.49 -1.61
CA ARG A 113 -18.55 37.57 -0.49
C ARG A 113 -17.24 36.81 -0.38
N SER A 114 -16.51 36.95 0.72
CA SER A 114 -15.38 36.10 1.00
C SER A 114 -15.93 34.68 0.93
N SER A 115 -15.69 33.98 -0.17
CA SER A 115 -16.20 32.62 -0.33
C SER A 115 -15.51 31.81 0.76
N HIS A 116 -16.27 31.38 1.75
CA HIS A 116 -15.76 30.46 2.78
C HIS A 116 -15.58 29.05 2.19
N ALA A 117 -15.69 28.89 0.87
CA ALA A 117 -15.43 27.65 0.19
C ALA A 117 -14.03 27.14 0.53
N ILE A 118 -13.89 25.84 0.71
CA ILE A 118 -12.65 25.18 1.09
C ILE A 118 -12.28 24.06 0.11
N ALA A 119 -13.23 23.63 -0.70
CA ALA A 119 -13.05 22.65 -1.76
C ALA A 119 -13.90 22.99 -2.99
N MET A 120 -13.71 22.23 -4.05
CA MET A 120 -14.50 22.23 -5.27
C MET A 120 -14.90 20.79 -5.59
N PHE A 121 -16.16 20.58 -5.98
CA PHE A 121 -16.61 19.29 -6.49
C PHE A 121 -16.10 19.13 -7.93
N SER A 122 -15.10 18.28 -8.15
CA SER A 122 -14.38 18.22 -9.42
C SER A 122 -14.88 17.15 -10.37
N ASP A 123 -15.31 16.01 -9.84
CA ASP A 123 -15.76 14.87 -10.66
C ASP A 123 -16.69 13.93 -9.89
N CYS A 124 -17.46 13.10 -10.60
CA CYS A 124 -18.23 12.00 -10.02
C CYS A 124 -18.53 10.90 -11.05
N SER A 125 -18.64 9.66 -10.58
CA SER A 125 -19.03 8.54 -11.44
C SER A 125 -20.52 8.58 -11.81
N ALA A 126 -20.89 7.93 -12.91
CA ALA A 126 -22.26 7.90 -13.40
C ALA A 126 -23.25 7.19 -12.45
N ASP A 127 -22.74 6.30 -11.61
CA ASP A 127 -23.47 5.56 -10.57
C ASP A 127 -23.43 6.23 -9.19
N ALA A 128 -22.95 7.49 -9.10
CA ALA A 128 -22.89 8.22 -7.84
C ALA A 128 -24.28 8.54 -7.29
N VAL A 129 -24.54 8.12 -6.05
CA VAL A 129 -25.82 8.37 -5.35
C VAL A 129 -25.53 9.10 -4.04
N PHE A 130 -26.04 10.32 -3.90
CA PHE A 130 -25.94 11.10 -2.67
C PHE A 130 -27.15 10.84 -1.77
N ALA A 131 -26.94 10.83 -0.45
CA ALA A 131 -28.01 10.56 0.51
C ALA A 131 -29.14 11.60 0.47
N ASP A 132 -28.81 12.84 0.13
CA ASP A 132 -29.77 13.92 -0.11
C ASP A 132 -29.59 14.44 -1.54
N ALA A 133 -30.44 13.95 -2.45
CA ALA A 133 -30.39 14.31 -3.86
C ALA A 133 -30.64 15.82 -4.09
N ALA A 134 -31.38 16.50 -3.21
CA ALA A 134 -31.63 17.94 -3.33
C ALA A 134 -30.40 18.79 -2.94
N ARG A 135 -29.47 18.21 -2.16
CA ARG A 135 -28.22 18.84 -1.74
C ARG A 135 -26.99 18.25 -2.43
N ALA A 136 -27.20 17.42 -3.45
CA ALA A 136 -26.10 16.87 -4.23
C ALA A 136 -25.31 18.00 -4.90
N PRO A 137 -23.97 18.03 -4.74
CA PRO A 137 -23.15 19.08 -5.34
C PRO A 137 -23.10 18.94 -6.86
N GLN A 138 -22.98 20.08 -7.55
CA GLN A 138 -22.83 20.14 -9.00
C GLN A 138 -21.35 20.16 -9.40
N LEU A 139 -21.01 19.58 -10.55
CA LEU A 139 -19.64 19.64 -11.09
C LEU A 139 -19.15 21.09 -11.22
N GLY A 140 -17.95 21.36 -10.71
CA GLY A 140 -17.34 22.68 -10.62
C GLY A 140 -17.85 23.55 -9.47
N GLN A 141 -18.81 23.09 -8.66
CA GLN A 141 -19.33 23.85 -7.53
C GLN A 141 -18.25 24.04 -6.46
N SER A 142 -18.06 25.27 -6.00
CA SER A 142 -17.28 25.58 -4.80
C SER A 142 -18.05 25.20 -3.55
N LEU A 143 -17.41 24.46 -2.65
CA LEU A 143 -18.01 23.87 -1.46
C LEU A 143 -17.49 24.54 -0.19
N GLU A 144 -18.41 24.99 0.66
CA GLU A 144 -18.14 25.46 2.03
C GLU A 144 -18.00 24.28 3.01
N PRO A 145 -17.50 24.50 4.24
CA PRO A 145 -17.46 23.45 5.25
C PRO A 145 -18.82 22.78 5.45
N GLY A 146 -18.81 21.46 5.54
CA GLY A 146 -20.04 20.66 5.61
C GLY A 146 -19.82 19.19 5.27
N SER A 147 -20.89 18.41 5.39
CA SER A 147 -20.86 16.96 5.18
C SER A 147 -21.25 16.58 3.76
N ILE A 148 -20.56 15.58 3.22
CA ILE A 148 -20.89 14.87 1.99
C ILE A 148 -21.18 13.42 2.35
N ARG A 149 -22.42 13.00 2.11
CA ARG A 149 -22.87 11.62 2.32
C ARG A 149 -23.13 10.96 0.98
N LEU A 150 -22.21 10.10 0.58
CA LEU A 150 -22.27 9.32 -0.65
C LEU A 150 -22.74 7.91 -0.31
N VAL A 151 -23.88 7.49 -0.86
CA VAL A 151 -24.47 6.16 -0.64
C VAL A 151 -23.82 5.13 -1.56
N ALA A 152 -23.52 5.49 -2.81
CA ALA A 152 -22.90 4.61 -3.82
C ALA A 152 -22.09 5.43 -4.84
N GLY A 153 -21.23 4.75 -5.61
CA GLY A 153 -20.37 5.34 -6.63
C GLY A 153 -19.15 6.08 -6.07
N LYS A 154 -18.56 6.97 -6.88
CA LYS A 154 -17.35 7.73 -6.56
C LYS A 154 -17.59 9.24 -6.73
N ALA A 155 -17.06 10.04 -5.82
CA ALA A 155 -17.10 11.51 -5.88
C ALA A 155 -15.73 12.10 -5.59
N GLN A 156 -15.28 13.04 -6.41
CA GLN A 156 -13.98 13.69 -6.26
C GLN A 156 -14.12 15.14 -5.80
N LEU A 157 -13.29 15.49 -4.81
CA LEU A 157 -13.18 16.82 -4.24
C LEU A 157 -11.76 17.33 -4.46
N MET A 158 -11.64 18.56 -4.95
CA MET A 158 -10.37 19.27 -5.00
C MET A 158 -10.35 20.35 -3.94
N PHE A 159 -9.57 20.16 -2.88
CA PHE A 159 -9.38 21.16 -1.83
C PHE A 159 -8.57 22.35 -2.36
N ARG A 160 -8.79 23.54 -1.80
CA ARG A 160 -8.05 24.75 -2.24
C ARG A 160 -6.55 24.65 -2.05
N THR A 161 -6.07 23.83 -1.11
CA THR A 161 -4.64 23.58 -0.94
C THR A 161 -4.04 22.75 -2.08
N GLY A 162 -4.87 22.13 -2.91
CA GLY A 162 -4.46 21.27 -4.03
C GLY A 162 -4.59 19.78 -3.73
N ALA A 163 -4.98 19.39 -2.51
CA ALA A 163 -5.28 18.00 -2.19
C ALA A 163 -6.51 17.53 -2.98
N VAL A 164 -6.39 16.40 -3.66
CA VAL A 164 -7.49 15.74 -4.37
C VAL A 164 -7.95 14.57 -3.52
N VAL A 165 -9.24 14.51 -3.23
CA VAL A 165 -9.85 13.52 -2.35
C VAL A 165 -10.98 12.82 -3.10
N ASP A 166 -10.81 11.52 -3.28
CA ASP A 166 -11.76 10.61 -3.87
C ASP A 166 -12.55 9.90 -2.76
N LEU A 167 -13.86 10.12 -2.71
CA LEU A 167 -14.79 9.44 -1.81
C LEU A 167 -15.44 8.28 -2.55
N ILE A 168 -15.52 7.11 -1.90
CA ILE A 168 -16.11 5.89 -2.47
C ILE A 168 -17.25 5.44 -1.55
N GLY A 169 -18.46 5.41 -2.08
CA GLY A 169 -19.70 5.11 -1.35
C GLY A 169 -19.77 3.63 -0.92
N PRO A 170 -20.36 3.32 0.26
CA PRO A 170 -20.97 4.24 1.22
C PRO A 170 -19.92 5.01 2.05
N CYS A 171 -20.07 6.34 2.16
CA CYS A 171 -19.11 7.23 2.81
C CYS A 171 -19.78 8.47 3.41
N ASP A 172 -19.41 8.80 4.66
CA ASP A 172 -19.80 10.04 5.36
C ASP A 172 -18.53 10.82 5.72
N PHE A 173 -18.30 11.88 4.97
CA PHE A 173 -17.12 12.72 5.08
C PHE A 173 -17.51 14.17 5.35
N GLU A 174 -16.87 14.77 6.33
CA GLU A 174 -17.08 16.16 6.73
C GLU A 174 -15.85 17.00 6.36
N MET A 175 -16.05 17.95 5.46
CA MET A 175 -15.03 18.94 5.13
C MET A 175 -15.05 20.02 6.19
N THR A 176 -13.96 20.16 6.96
CA THR A 176 -13.91 21.11 8.08
C THR A 176 -13.09 22.34 7.74
N GLN A 177 -11.98 22.18 7.03
CA GLN A 177 -11.05 23.27 6.67
C GLN A 177 -10.45 23.04 5.28
N ALA A 178 -9.80 24.07 4.73
CA ALA A 178 -9.12 23.99 3.42
C ALA A 178 -8.03 22.91 3.34
N ASN A 179 -7.50 22.43 4.48
CA ASN A 179 -6.48 21.38 4.54
C ASN A 179 -6.85 20.24 5.50
N ALA A 180 -8.14 20.08 5.82
CA ALA A 180 -8.56 19.03 6.75
C ALA A 180 -10.02 18.58 6.57
N GLY A 181 -10.27 17.32 6.88
CA GLY A 181 -11.60 16.72 6.95
C GLY A 181 -11.71 15.66 8.03
N VAL A 182 -12.94 15.24 8.31
CA VAL A 182 -13.26 14.14 9.21
C VAL A 182 -13.93 13.04 8.41
N LEU A 183 -13.39 11.83 8.45
CA LEU A 183 -14.06 10.66 7.91
C LEU A 183 -14.76 9.94 9.07
N HIS A 184 -16.10 9.89 9.04
CA HIS A 184 -16.88 9.22 10.07
C HIS A 184 -16.94 7.70 9.79
N HIS A 185 -17.23 7.33 8.55
CA HIS A 185 -17.12 5.97 8.01
C HIS A 185 -17.08 6.00 6.48
N GLY A 186 -16.66 4.91 5.85
CA GLY A 186 -16.52 4.76 4.40
C GLY A 186 -15.06 4.70 3.95
N ARG A 187 -14.85 4.88 2.64
CA ARG A 187 -13.52 4.86 2.02
C ARG A 187 -13.20 6.20 1.38
N LEU A 188 -11.95 6.61 1.58
CA LEU A 188 -11.36 7.85 1.09
C LEU A 188 -9.98 7.55 0.50
N GLU A 189 -9.70 8.07 -0.68
CA GLU A 189 -8.38 8.06 -1.31
C GLU A 189 -7.92 9.52 -1.47
N ALA A 190 -6.77 9.85 -0.91
CA ALA A 190 -6.22 11.19 -0.97
C ALA A 190 -4.93 11.20 -1.80
N PHE A 191 -4.82 12.17 -2.68
CA PHE A 191 -3.60 12.51 -3.40
C PHE A 191 -3.21 13.95 -3.05
N VAL A 192 -2.05 14.12 -2.41
CA VAL A 192 -1.62 15.40 -1.88
C VAL A 192 -0.28 15.79 -2.51
N PRO A 193 -0.27 16.68 -3.52
CA PRO A 193 0.97 17.15 -4.12
C PRO A 193 1.82 17.94 -3.11
N GLY A 194 3.13 18.06 -3.33
CA GLY A 194 4.05 18.69 -2.36
C GLY A 194 3.73 20.15 -1.98
N ALA A 195 2.91 20.88 -2.74
CA ALA A 195 2.45 22.21 -2.32
C ALA A 195 1.38 22.17 -1.21
N ALA A 196 0.73 21.01 -1.00
CA ALA A 196 -0.42 20.80 -0.12
C ALA A 196 -0.07 20.01 1.16
N HIS A 197 1.22 19.93 1.51
CA HIS A 197 1.72 19.19 2.68
C HIS A 197 0.91 19.47 3.97
N GLY A 198 0.68 18.43 4.77
CA GLY A 198 -0.01 18.53 6.05
C GLY A 198 -1.53 18.40 5.96
N PHE A 199 -2.07 17.98 4.80
CA PHE A 199 -3.48 17.62 4.68
C PHE A 199 -3.83 16.55 5.73
N THR A 200 -4.85 16.83 6.54
CA THR A 200 -5.17 16.00 7.70
C THR A 200 -6.57 15.40 7.60
N VAL A 201 -6.66 14.07 7.64
CA VAL A 201 -7.95 13.38 7.76
C VAL A 201 -8.08 12.82 9.17
N ARG A 202 -9.09 13.28 9.91
CA ARG A 202 -9.38 12.80 11.26
C ARG A 202 -10.34 11.62 11.19
N GLY A 203 -9.98 10.55 11.87
CA GLY A 203 -10.90 9.49 12.26
C GLY A 203 -11.33 9.66 13.73
N PRO A 204 -12.10 8.71 14.28
CA PRO A 204 -12.59 8.78 15.66
C PRO A 204 -11.47 8.86 16.71
N ASP A 205 -10.44 8.04 16.59
CA ASP A 205 -9.39 7.87 17.61
C ASP A 205 -7.97 8.20 17.12
N PHE A 206 -7.84 8.69 15.88
CA PHE A 206 -6.55 9.01 15.27
C PHE A 206 -6.70 10.09 14.20
N SER A 207 -5.57 10.68 13.83
CA SER A 207 -5.44 11.60 12.70
C SER A 207 -4.39 11.07 11.71
N VAL A 208 -4.71 11.13 10.43
CA VAL A 208 -3.81 10.82 9.31
C VAL A 208 -3.28 12.14 8.79
N ILE A 209 -1.98 12.37 8.88
CA ILE A 209 -1.31 13.61 8.50
C ILE A 209 -0.40 13.33 7.31
N ASP A 210 -0.72 13.94 6.18
CA ASP A 210 0.03 13.84 4.95
C ASP A 210 1.41 14.54 5.03
N ARG A 211 2.43 13.95 4.38
CA ARG A 211 3.74 14.59 4.13
C ARG A 211 4.09 14.65 2.64
N GLY A 212 3.09 14.84 1.77
CA GLY A 212 3.17 14.98 0.31
C GLY A 212 3.05 13.62 -0.36
N THR A 213 1.86 13.03 -0.32
CA THR A 213 1.68 11.58 -0.37
C THR A 213 0.32 11.21 -0.96
N ALA A 214 0.24 9.99 -1.47
CA ALA A 214 -1.00 9.34 -1.84
C ALA A 214 -1.33 8.24 -0.81
N PHE A 215 -2.52 8.27 -0.22
CA PHE A 215 -2.94 7.27 0.77
C PHE A 215 -4.43 6.93 0.66
N THR A 216 -4.77 5.73 1.12
CA THR A 216 -6.16 5.27 1.29
C THR A 216 -6.48 5.17 2.77
N LEU A 217 -7.64 5.66 3.17
CA LEU A 217 -8.22 5.48 4.50
C LEU A 217 -9.59 4.83 4.35
N ARG A 218 -9.84 3.79 5.15
CA ARG A 218 -11.15 3.17 5.31
C ARG A 218 -11.52 3.16 6.78
N ILE A 219 -12.76 3.51 7.10
CA ILE A 219 -13.32 3.41 8.45
C ILE A 219 -14.67 2.69 8.34
N ASP A 220 -14.81 1.58 9.05
CA ASP A 220 -16.03 0.79 9.06
C ASP A 220 -17.06 1.39 10.03
N PRO A 221 -18.37 1.07 9.88
CA PRO A 221 -19.39 1.48 10.84
C PRO A 221 -19.08 1.06 12.28
N ASP A 222 -18.37 -0.06 12.47
CA ASP A 222 -17.89 -0.55 13.77
C ASP A 222 -16.64 0.19 14.28
N ARG A 223 -16.28 1.31 13.63
CA ARG A 223 -15.12 2.18 13.93
C ARG A 223 -13.74 1.55 13.73
N ASN A 224 -13.66 0.35 13.17
CA ASN A 224 -12.39 -0.21 12.72
C ASN A 224 -11.86 0.61 11.55
N ALA A 225 -10.56 0.83 11.51
CA ALA A 225 -9.95 1.63 10.46
C ALA A 225 -8.76 0.93 9.82
N TYR A 226 -8.50 1.29 8.57
CA TYR A 226 -7.37 0.82 7.78
C TYR A 226 -6.78 1.98 7.00
N VAL A 227 -5.49 2.24 7.16
CA VAL A 227 -4.75 3.25 6.39
C VAL A 227 -3.65 2.57 5.60
N GLN A 228 -3.54 2.88 4.31
CA GLN A 228 -2.47 2.39 3.44
C GLN A 228 -1.83 3.54 2.69
N VAL A 229 -0.50 3.57 2.70
CA VAL A 229 0.28 4.57 1.96
C VAL A 229 0.62 4.00 0.59
N THR A 230 0.13 4.63 -0.46
CA THR A 230 0.42 4.24 -1.85
C THR A 230 1.76 4.80 -2.29
N GLU A 231 2.03 6.08 -1.97
CA GLU A 231 3.27 6.76 -2.34
C GLU A 231 3.58 7.87 -1.35
N GLY A 232 4.83 7.98 -0.90
CA GLY A 232 5.29 9.04 0.01
C GLY A 232 5.34 8.58 1.47
N ARG A 233 4.96 9.45 2.40
CA ARG A 233 4.91 9.19 3.85
C ARG A 233 3.67 9.81 4.50
N VAL A 234 3.09 9.06 5.43
CA VAL A 234 1.99 9.51 6.29
C VAL A 234 2.41 9.41 7.76
N ILE A 235 2.02 10.39 8.56
CA ILE A 235 2.06 10.26 10.02
C ILE A 235 0.66 9.90 10.51
N ILE A 236 0.57 8.83 11.28
CA ILE A 236 -0.63 8.48 12.04
C ILE A 236 -0.42 8.97 13.47
N GLN A 237 -1.27 9.90 13.89
CA GLN A 237 -1.26 10.46 15.23
C GLN A 237 -2.47 9.93 16.01
N PRO A 238 -2.28 9.00 16.95
CA PRO A 238 -3.29 8.64 17.94
C PRO A 238 -3.79 9.85 18.73
N ASN A 239 -5.09 9.88 19.04
CA ASN A 239 -5.72 10.94 19.84
C ASN A 239 -5.54 10.74 21.35
N ASP A 240 -5.13 9.53 21.79
CA ASP A 240 -4.91 9.18 23.20
C ASP A 240 -3.53 9.61 23.73
N GLY A 241 -2.73 10.29 22.90
CA GLY A 241 -1.39 10.77 23.24
C GLY A 241 -0.29 9.71 23.07
N SER A 242 -0.61 8.51 22.56
CA SER A 242 0.42 7.54 22.20
C SER A 242 1.31 8.03 21.05
N PRO A 243 2.53 7.46 20.89
CA PRO A 243 3.47 7.93 19.88
C PRO A 243 2.92 7.84 18.46
N ALA A 244 3.29 8.81 17.63
CA ALA A 244 2.92 8.82 16.23
C ALA A 244 3.62 7.69 15.44
N TYR A 245 2.94 7.14 14.43
CA TYR A 245 3.50 6.16 13.50
C TYR A 245 3.86 6.85 12.17
N ASP A 246 5.13 6.79 11.76
CA ASP A 246 5.58 7.23 10.42
C ASP A 246 5.49 6.03 9.46
N LEU A 247 4.53 6.11 8.54
CA LEU A 247 4.29 5.11 7.50
C LEU A 247 4.91 5.57 6.18
N ALA A 248 5.73 4.74 5.56
CA ALA A 248 6.31 4.95 4.24
C ALA A 248 5.45 4.29 3.14
N ALA A 249 5.79 4.56 1.87
CA ALA A 249 5.12 3.95 0.73
C ALA A 249 5.04 2.42 0.86
N SER A 250 3.88 1.90 0.47
CA SER A 250 3.44 0.51 0.64
C SER A 250 3.19 0.07 2.08
N GLU A 251 3.51 0.85 3.12
CA GLU A 251 3.14 0.47 4.48
C GLU A 251 1.65 0.75 4.75
N SER A 252 1.06 -0.04 5.64
CA SER A 252 -0.30 0.17 6.09
C SER A 252 -0.43 -0.01 7.59
N ILE A 253 -1.52 0.46 8.18
CA ILE A 253 -1.84 0.24 9.58
C ILE A 253 -3.33 -0.07 9.73
N SER A 254 -3.67 -1.00 10.61
CA SER A 254 -5.07 -1.24 11.01
C SER A 254 -5.31 -0.80 12.44
N PHE A 255 -6.53 -0.35 12.71
CA PHE A 255 -7.02 0.08 14.01
C PHE A 255 -8.27 -0.71 14.33
N ALA A 256 -8.27 -1.43 15.44
CA ALA A 256 -9.46 -2.07 15.97
C ALA A 256 -10.04 -1.22 17.11
N ALA A 257 -11.30 -0.78 16.97
CA ALA A 257 -11.93 0.16 17.91
C ALA A 257 -12.04 -0.43 19.33
N GLU A 258 -12.28 -1.73 19.45
CA GLU A 258 -12.43 -2.43 20.73
C GLU A 258 -11.08 -2.65 21.44
N ALA A 259 -10.00 -2.86 20.67
CA ALA A 259 -8.69 -3.22 21.22
C ALA A 259 -7.75 -2.02 21.42
N ARG A 260 -8.08 -0.82 20.87
CA ARG A 260 -7.18 0.35 20.78
C ARG A 260 -5.77 -0.04 20.30
N ARG A 261 -5.71 -0.98 19.36
CA ARG A 261 -4.47 -1.61 18.90
C ARG A 261 -4.12 -1.11 17.50
N TYR A 262 -2.88 -0.64 17.37
CA TYR A 262 -2.29 -0.16 16.13
C TYR A 262 -1.43 -1.28 15.52
N LEU A 263 -1.82 -1.83 14.38
CA LEU A 263 -1.10 -2.92 13.71
C LEU A 263 -0.45 -2.40 12.42
N ARG A 264 0.86 -2.11 12.44
CA ARG A 264 1.62 -1.67 11.25
C ARG A 264 2.00 -2.89 10.40
N HIS A 265 1.61 -2.86 9.13
CA HIS A 265 1.98 -3.82 8.11
C HIS A 265 3.11 -3.20 7.27
N ASN A 266 4.24 -3.90 7.19
CA ASN A 266 5.35 -3.48 6.34
C ASN A 266 5.33 -4.33 5.07
N ALA A 267 5.23 -3.69 3.91
CA ALA A 267 5.25 -4.33 2.59
C ALA A 267 6.56 -4.97 2.16
N ALA A 268 7.63 -4.74 2.92
CA ALA A 268 8.96 -5.12 2.48
C ALA A 268 9.11 -6.64 2.52
N GLU A 269 9.83 -7.18 1.53
CA GLU A 269 10.45 -8.50 1.66
C GLU A 269 11.08 -8.66 3.05
N PRO A 270 11.10 -9.87 3.62
CA PRO A 270 11.66 -10.13 4.93
C PRO A 270 12.98 -9.42 5.14
N SER A 271 13.06 -8.61 6.19
CA SER A 271 14.28 -7.84 6.51
C SER A 271 15.49 -8.75 6.75
N GLN A 272 15.24 -10.04 6.99
CA GLN A 272 16.24 -11.08 7.03
C GLN A 272 15.93 -12.10 5.93
N PRO A 273 16.88 -12.43 5.04
CA PRO A 273 16.68 -13.49 4.07
C PRO A 273 16.52 -14.84 4.78
N LEU A 274 15.84 -15.77 4.13
CA LEU A 274 15.71 -17.13 4.64
C LEU A 274 17.07 -17.84 4.64
N ALA A 275 17.57 -18.16 5.82
CA ALA A 275 18.76 -18.99 6.01
C ALA A 275 18.34 -20.46 6.15
N LEU A 276 18.60 -21.26 5.12
CA LEU A 276 18.28 -22.69 5.13
C LEU A 276 19.36 -23.50 5.86
N PRO A 277 19.00 -24.63 6.49
CA PRO A 277 19.96 -25.56 7.06
C PRO A 277 20.97 -26.04 6.01
N THR A 278 22.20 -26.33 6.45
CA THR A 278 23.23 -26.93 5.61
C THR A 278 22.72 -28.25 5.02
N GLY A 279 22.78 -28.40 3.70
CA GLY A 279 22.30 -29.60 3.02
C GLY A 279 20.78 -29.68 2.80
N TYR A 280 20.03 -28.61 3.08
CA TYR A 280 18.56 -28.58 2.95
C TYR A 280 18.05 -29.13 1.60
N ALA A 281 18.65 -28.70 0.49
CA ALA A 281 18.24 -29.16 -0.84
C ALA A 281 18.47 -30.67 -1.08
N ALA A 282 19.43 -31.29 -0.38
CA ALA A 282 19.61 -32.75 -0.41
C ALA A 282 18.57 -33.43 0.47
N MET A 283 18.34 -32.92 1.69
CA MET A 283 17.32 -33.45 2.61
C MET A 283 15.93 -33.48 1.98
N ILE A 284 15.49 -32.37 1.37
CA ILE A 284 14.19 -32.30 0.67
C ILE A 284 14.15 -33.27 -0.52
N ARG A 285 15.24 -33.40 -1.28
CA ARG A 285 15.30 -34.32 -2.42
C ARG A 285 15.22 -35.78 -1.98
N ASP A 286 15.94 -36.14 -0.94
CA ASP A 286 15.95 -37.50 -0.37
C ASP A 286 14.58 -37.83 0.24
N ALA A 287 13.94 -36.84 0.86
CA ALA A 287 12.56 -36.92 1.30
C ALA A 287 11.55 -37.01 0.15
N SER A 288 11.91 -36.83 -1.12
CA SER A 288 11.05 -37.11 -2.28
C SER A 288 9.60 -36.60 -2.12
N PRO A 289 9.38 -35.27 -2.04
CA PRO A 289 8.04 -34.70 -1.96
C PRO A 289 7.23 -35.00 -3.22
N THR A 290 5.92 -35.12 -3.05
CA THR A 290 4.95 -35.18 -4.15
C THR A 290 4.98 -33.88 -4.96
N ALA A 291 5.17 -32.75 -4.28
CA ALA A 291 5.37 -31.45 -4.93
C ALA A 291 6.20 -30.51 -4.05
N TYR A 292 6.99 -29.64 -4.69
CA TYR A 292 7.89 -28.73 -4.00
C TYR A 292 8.06 -27.41 -4.75
N TRP A 293 7.92 -26.30 -4.03
CA TRP A 293 8.04 -24.94 -4.55
C TRP A 293 8.96 -24.10 -3.64
N PRO A 294 10.18 -23.77 -4.09
CA PRO A 294 11.06 -22.84 -3.37
C PRO A 294 10.38 -21.49 -3.11
N VAL A 295 9.62 -21.03 -4.11
CA VAL A 295 8.75 -19.85 -4.08
C VAL A 295 7.52 -20.19 -4.91
N PRO A 296 6.29 -20.00 -4.41
CA PRO A 296 5.10 -20.15 -5.23
C PRO A 296 5.14 -19.23 -6.46
N ASP A 297 4.89 -19.76 -7.65
CA ASP A 297 4.97 -19.05 -8.93
C ASP A 297 3.60 -18.95 -9.63
N THR A 298 3.51 -18.11 -10.66
CA THR A 298 2.26 -17.85 -11.39
C THR A 298 1.92 -18.89 -12.46
N GLU A 299 2.83 -19.82 -12.74
CA GLU A 299 2.60 -20.92 -13.68
C GLU A 299 1.80 -22.03 -12.99
N THR A 300 2.16 -22.36 -11.75
CA THR A 300 1.53 -23.40 -10.94
C THR A 300 0.40 -22.85 -10.07
N PHE A 301 0.46 -21.58 -9.68
CA PHE A 301 -0.57 -20.91 -8.92
C PHE A 301 -1.20 -19.75 -9.68
N GLU A 302 -2.45 -19.46 -9.36
CA GLU A 302 -3.12 -18.23 -9.73
C GLU A 302 -3.39 -17.37 -8.50
N ARG A 303 -3.44 -16.04 -8.71
CA ARG A 303 -3.89 -15.14 -7.66
C ARG A 303 -5.39 -15.29 -7.48
N VAL A 304 -5.83 -15.33 -6.23
CA VAL A 304 -7.25 -15.23 -5.91
C VAL A 304 -7.73 -13.82 -6.26
N PRO A 305 -8.76 -13.68 -7.12
CA PRO A 305 -9.27 -12.37 -7.55
C PRO A 305 -9.92 -11.60 -6.39
N ASP A 306 -10.08 -10.28 -6.57
CA ASP A 306 -10.87 -9.39 -5.69
C ASP A 306 -10.48 -9.34 -4.20
N LEU A 307 -9.30 -9.85 -3.84
CA LEU A 307 -8.75 -9.67 -2.50
C LEU A 307 -8.06 -8.31 -2.37
N PRO A 308 -8.21 -7.63 -1.21
CA PRO A 308 -7.47 -6.41 -0.93
C PRO A 308 -5.97 -6.72 -0.96
N ALA A 309 -5.21 -5.89 -1.68
CA ALA A 309 -3.76 -6.00 -1.73
C ALA A 309 -3.17 -5.55 -0.38
N LEU A 310 -3.05 -6.49 0.56
CA LEU A 310 -2.24 -6.29 1.75
C LEU A 310 -0.76 -6.26 1.32
N PRO A 311 0.00 -5.24 1.73
CA PRO A 311 1.43 -5.23 1.49
C PRO A 311 2.10 -6.40 2.21
N GLY A 312 2.86 -7.23 1.47
CA GLY A 312 3.39 -8.51 1.96
C GLY A 312 2.49 -9.73 1.67
N ALA A 313 1.19 -9.53 1.41
CA ALA A 313 0.25 -10.60 1.07
C ALA A 313 0.26 -11.01 -0.42
N GLY A 314 1.42 -10.89 -1.07
CA GLY A 314 1.62 -11.30 -2.46
C GLY A 314 1.39 -12.79 -2.73
N GLN A 315 1.09 -13.57 -1.68
CA GLN A 315 0.91 -15.01 -1.72
C GLN A 315 -0.51 -15.48 -1.45
N SER A 316 -1.52 -14.64 -1.66
CA SER A 316 -2.91 -15.12 -1.76
C SER A 316 -3.08 -15.87 -3.09
N LEU A 317 -2.75 -17.15 -3.06
CA LEU A 317 -2.56 -17.99 -4.23
C LEU A 317 -3.38 -19.27 -4.12
N ARG A 318 -3.79 -19.79 -5.27
CA ARG A 318 -4.45 -21.09 -5.41
C ARG A 318 -3.73 -21.89 -6.48
N ALA A 319 -3.45 -23.16 -6.22
CA ALA A 319 -2.92 -24.06 -7.24
C ALA A 319 -3.92 -24.17 -8.40
N ARG A 320 -3.41 -24.18 -9.63
CA ARG A 320 -4.24 -24.33 -10.84
C ARG A 320 -4.81 -25.73 -10.98
N GLU A 321 -4.03 -26.72 -10.57
CA GLU A 321 -4.41 -28.14 -10.56
C GLU A 321 -4.69 -28.62 -9.14
N PRO A 322 -5.67 -29.50 -8.92
CA PRO A 322 -5.90 -30.08 -7.63
C PRO A 322 -4.78 -31.05 -7.24
N ILE A 323 -4.51 -31.14 -5.94
CA ILE A 323 -3.60 -32.13 -5.37
C ILE A 323 -4.45 -33.26 -4.79
N ALA A 324 -4.08 -34.50 -5.11
CA ALA A 324 -4.72 -35.69 -4.56
C ALA A 324 -4.01 -36.12 -3.27
N LEU A 325 -4.62 -35.83 -2.11
CA LEU A 325 -4.20 -36.34 -0.81
C LEU A 325 -5.35 -37.17 -0.22
N SER A 326 -5.33 -38.50 -0.40
CA SER A 326 -6.42 -39.39 0.01
C SER A 326 -6.05 -40.33 1.17
N GLY A 327 -4.97 -40.02 1.89
CA GLY A 327 -4.49 -40.81 3.02
C GLY A 327 -3.67 -39.97 4.00
N SER A 328 -2.52 -40.49 4.41
CA SER A 328 -1.56 -39.73 5.21
C SER A 328 -0.95 -38.58 4.40
N TYR A 329 -0.52 -37.52 5.08
CA TYR A 329 0.11 -36.39 4.41
C TYR A 329 1.11 -35.68 5.31
N THR A 330 1.98 -34.89 4.67
CA THR A 330 2.77 -33.83 5.30
C THR A 330 2.69 -32.59 4.42
N LEU A 331 2.41 -31.44 5.05
CA LEU A 331 2.61 -30.12 4.44
C LEU A 331 3.65 -29.41 5.29
N GLU A 332 4.72 -28.91 4.69
CA GLU A 332 5.73 -28.12 5.40
C GLU A 332 6.18 -26.91 4.59
N CYS A 333 6.60 -25.86 5.30
CA CYS A 333 7.09 -24.65 4.69
C CYS A 333 7.92 -23.82 5.67
N TRP A 334 8.62 -22.83 5.12
CA TRP A 334 9.20 -21.73 5.88
C TRP A 334 8.25 -20.54 5.88
N LEU A 335 7.92 -20.06 7.07
CA LEU A 335 6.97 -19.00 7.32
C LEU A 335 7.67 -17.77 7.91
N TRP A 336 7.33 -16.60 7.37
CA TRP A 336 7.64 -15.30 7.94
C TRP A 336 6.33 -14.56 8.18
N LEU A 337 6.11 -14.03 9.38
CA LEU A 337 4.94 -13.22 9.72
C LEU A 337 5.37 -11.80 10.06
N ASN A 338 4.69 -10.77 9.57
CA ASN A 338 5.06 -9.38 9.91
C ASN A 338 4.46 -8.95 11.25
N ALA A 339 3.25 -9.41 11.57
CA ALA A 339 2.53 -9.11 12.80
C ALA A 339 1.74 -10.33 13.32
N PRO A 340 1.45 -10.39 14.63
CA PRO A 340 0.55 -11.40 15.16
C PRO A 340 -0.89 -11.02 14.78
N ARG A 341 -1.56 -11.93 14.07
CA ARG A 341 -2.97 -11.83 13.66
C ARG A 341 -3.48 -13.20 13.26
N ARG A 342 -4.79 -13.33 13.08
CA ARG A 342 -5.36 -14.49 12.41
C ARG A 342 -5.11 -14.44 10.91
N SER A 343 -4.41 -15.43 10.39
CA SER A 343 -4.03 -15.54 8.98
C SER A 343 -4.10 -16.98 8.50
N THR A 344 -4.51 -17.19 7.25
CA THR A 344 -4.37 -18.47 6.55
C THR A 344 -2.94 -18.60 6.06
N ILE A 345 -2.21 -19.63 6.51
CA ILE A 345 -0.87 -19.92 5.98
C ILE A 345 -1.02 -20.78 4.72
N LEU A 346 -1.63 -21.95 4.91
CA LEU A 346 -1.92 -22.94 3.87
C LEU A 346 -3.31 -23.53 4.09
N GLY A 347 -3.89 -24.10 3.05
CA GLY A 347 -5.12 -24.87 3.16
C GLY A 347 -5.37 -25.75 1.95
N LEU A 348 -6.39 -26.58 2.06
CA LEU A 348 -6.85 -27.44 0.97
C LEU A 348 -8.34 -27.18 0.74
N GLY A 349 -8.63 -26.46 -0.34
CA GLY A 349 -9.97 -26.04 -0.73
C GLY A 349 -10.69 -27.06 -1.61
N VAL A 350 -11.98 -27.29 -1.36
CA VAL A 350 -12.84 -28.18 -2.14
C VAL A 350 -13.79 -27.32 -2.98
N GLY A 351 -13.46 -27.12 -4.25
CA GLY A 351 -14.24 -26.30 -5.19
C GLY A 351 -13.51 -26.13 -6.52
N SER A 352 -14.23 -26.07 -7.64
CA SER A 352 -13.63 -26.09 -8.99
C SER A 352 -13.18 -24.72 -9.52
N SER A 353 -13.56 -23.61 -8.87
CA SER A 353 -13.19 -22.25 -9.28
C SER A 353 -12.61 -21.47 -8.10
N ALA A 354 -11.74 -20.48 -8.36
CA ALA A 354 -11.18 -19.58 -7.34
C ALA A 354 -12.28 -18.87 -6.53
N ASP A 355 -13.45 -18.70 -7.14
CA ASP A 355 -14.62 -18.04 -6.55
C ASP A 355 -15.35 -18.91 -5.51
N ASP A 356 -15.25 -20.24 -5.65
CA ASP A 356 -16.00 -21.24 -4.86
C ASP A 356 -15.27 -21.76 -3.61
N ILE A 357 -14.07 -21.26 -3.27
CA ILE A 357 -13.22 -21.82 -2.19
C ILE A 357 -13.68 -21.42 -0.77
N ILE A 358 -14.97 -21.52 -0.48
CA ILE A 358 -15.47 -21.37 0.90
C ILE A 358 -15.32 -22.70 1.66
N SER A 359 -15.40 -23.82 0.95
CA SER A 359 -15.24 -25.16 1.52
C SER A 359 -13.78 -25.60 1.50
N HIS A 360 -13.29 -26.10 2.63
CA HIS A 360 -11.93 -26.63 2.78
C HIS A 360 -11.96 -27.93 3.60
N THR A 361 -10.97 -28.78 3.40
CA THR A 361 -10.74 -30.03 4.17
C THR A 361 -9.57 -29.89 5.14
N LEU A 362 -8.65 -28.95 4.88
CA LEU A 362 -7.53 -28.62 5.75
C LEU A 362 -7.34 -27.11 5.80
N LEU A 363 -7.03 -26.57 6.97
CA LEU A 363 -6.56 -25.19 7.12
C LEU A 363 -5.44 -25.13 8.18
N LEU A 364 -4.26 -24.67 7.76
CA LEU A 364 -3.18 -24.27 8.66
C LEU A 364 -3.24 -22.74 8.82
N GLU A 365 -3.59 -22.29 10.01
CA GLU A 365 -3.75 -20.86 10.31
C GLU A 365 -2.95 -20.41 11.53
N THR A 366 -2.63 -19.13 11.59
CA THR A 366 -2.20 -18.46 12.81
C THR A 366 -3.43 -17.97 13.58
N LEU A 367 -3.34 -17.95 14.89
CA LEU A 367 -4.30 -17.32 15.78
C LEU A 367 -3.52 -16.41 16.72
N ALA A 368 -3.82 -15.11 16.71
CA ALA A 368 -3.26 -14.19 17.69
C ALA A 368 -4.00 -14.32 19.02
N ALA A 369 -3.29 -14.21 20.14
CA ALA A 369 -3.84 -14.42 21.47
C ALA A 369 -5.07 -13.53 21.76
N ASP A 370 -5.08 -12.32 21.21
CA ASP A 370 -6.13 -11.32 21.37
C ASP A 370 -7.29 -11.45 20.36
N GLU A 371 -7.15 -12.30 19.35
CA GLU A 371 -8.19 -12.63 18.37
C GLU A 371 -8.85 -13.99 18.66
N LEU A 372 -8.42 -14.69 19.72
CA LEU A 372 -9.05 -15.92 20.19
C LEU A 372 -10.36 -15.59 20.90
N ASP A 373 -11.47 -15.97 20.27
CA ASP A 373 -12.78 -16.05 20.91
C ASP A 373 -12.71 -16.99 22.13
N MET A 374 -13.64 -16.87 23.10
CA MET A 374 -13.73 -17.67 24.34
C MET A 374 -13.75 -19.20 24.12
N ARG A 375 -13.79 -19.66 22.85
CA ARG A 375 -13.79 -21.06 22.40
C ARG A 375 -12.42 -21.73 22.41
N PHE A 376 -11.31 -20.99 22.51
CA PHE A 376 -9.96 -21.55 22.46
C PHE A 376 -9.05 -20.94 23.55
N PRO A 377 -8.89 -21.60 24.71
CA PRO A 377 -8.11 -21.08 25.84
C PRO A 377 -6.60 -21.26 25.64
N ALA A 378 -6.04 -20.79 24.52
CA ALA A 378 -4.61 -20.87 24.26
C ALA A 378 -3.84 -19.70 24.90
N GLN A 379 -2.68 -19.98 25.49
CA GLN A 379 -1.79 -18.96 26.05
C GLN A 379 -0.81 -18.46 24.98
N GLY A 380 -1.15 -17.35 24.31
CA GLY A 380 -0.26 -16.72 23.33
C GLY A 380 -0.68 -16.95 21.87
N ASN A 381 0.20 -16.56 20.94
CA ASN A 381 -0.11 -16.64 19.51
C ASN A 381 0.19 -18.05 18.98
N VAL A 382 -0.81 -18.79 18.54
CA VAL A 382 -0.69 -20.23 18.23
C VAL A 382 -0.90 -20.53 16.76
N LEU A 383 -0.33 -21.64 16.31
CA LEU A 383 -0.68 -22.29 15.06
C LEU A 383 -1.88 -23.22 15.30
N ARG A 384 -2.78 -23.29 14.32
CA ARG A 384 -3.88 -24.23 14.32
C ARG A 384 -3.88 -25.00 13.01
N ASP A 385 -3.87 -26.32 13.11
CA ASP A 385 -4.35 -27.19 12.05
C ASP A 385 -5.83 -27.49 12.31
N LEU A 386 -6.66 -27.19 11.31
CA LEU A 386 -8.05 -27.60 11.24
C LEU A 386 -8.14 -28.71 10.20
N HIS A 387 -8.37 -29.93 10.67
CA HIS A 387 -8.57 -31.10 9.86
C HIS A 387 -10.06 -31.45 9.81
N ARG A 388 -10.63 -31.54 8.61
CA ARG A 388 -12.07 -31.59 8.37
C ARG A 388 -12.41 -32.60 7.27
N SER A 389 -13.48 -33.35 7.48
CA SER A 389 -14.13 -34.14 6.44
C SER A 389 -15.65 -34.01 6.51
N ARG A 390 -16.33 -34.17 5.38
CA ARG A 390 -17.78 -33.92 5.29
C ARG A 390 -18.55 -34.95 6.12
N GLY A 391 -19.37 -34.46 7.05
CA GLY A 391 -20.23 -35.31 7.89
C GLY A 391 -19.52 -35.88 9.13
N VAL A 392 -18.28 -35.45 9.41
CA VAL A 392 -17.51 -35.83 10.59
C VAL A 392 -17.16 -34.56 11.39
N PRO A 393 -17.10 -34.60 12.74
CA PRO A 393 -16.68 -33.46 13.54
C PRO A 393 -15.30 -32.94 13.16
N ASP A 394 -15.13 -31.62 13.17
CA ASP A 394 -13.85 -30.96 12.88
C ASP A 394 -12.81 -31.30 13.97
N VAL A 395 -11.60 -31.68 13.56
CA VAL A 395 -10.45 -31.90 14.45
C VAL A 395 -9.58 -30.65 14.46
N ASN A 396 -9.21 -30.20 15.66
CA ASN A 396 -8.47 -28.96 15.89
C ASN A 396 -7.21 -29.24 16.69
N SER A 397 -6.05 -29.08 16.06
CA SER A 397 -4.76 -29.21 16.73
C SER A 397 -4.14 -27.82 16.91
N LEU A 398 -4.10 -27.33 18.15
CA LEU A 398 -3.53 -26.02 18.49
C LEU A 398 -2.14 -26.20 19.10
N SER A 399 -1.17 -25.42 18.62
CA SER A 399 0.20 -25.45 19.14
C SER A 399 0.25 -24.97 20.60
N ASP A 400 0.96 -25.70 21.45
CA ASP A 400 1.29 -25.28 22.82
C ASP A 400 2.41 -24.22 22.87
N ARG A 401 3.06 -23.98 21.74
CA ARG A 401 4.15 -23.02 21.57
C ARG A 401 3.70 -21.81 20.78
N THR A 402 4.19 -20.65 21.19
CA THR A 402 3.92 -19.39 20.50
C THR A 402 4.79 -19.25 19.24
N TYR A 403 4.18 -18.88 18.11
CA TYR A 403 4.91 -18.51 16.90
C TYR A 403 5.55 -17.11 17.05
N ALA A 404 6.62 -16.85 16.31
CA ALA A 404 7.33 -15.59 16.27
C ALA A 404 6.91 -14.74 15.05
N VAL A 405 7.19 -13.45 15.13
CA VAL A 405 7.03 -12.50 14.03
C VAL A 405 8.39 -11.92 13.66
N ARG A 406 8.52 -11.47 12.42
CA ARG A 406 9.72 -10.87 11.83
C ARG A 406 10.95 -11.78 11.93
N ARG A 407 10.70 -13.09 11.83
CA ARG A 407 11.68 -14.18 11.84
C ARG A 407 11.15 -15.32 10.98
N TRP A 408 12.05 -15.95 10.23
CA TRP A 408 11.75 -17.19 9.52
C TRP A 408 11.62 -18.36 10.48
N GLN A 409 10.57 -19.15 10.33
CA GLN A 409 10.31 -20.33 11.13
C GLN A 409 9.89 -21.49 10.24
N HIS A 410 10.29 -22.70 10.62
CA HIS A 410 9.81 -23.89 9.93
C HIS A 410 8.47 -24.33 10.52
N VAL A 411 7.48 -24.56 9.68
CA VAL A 411 6.15 -25.03 10.11
C VAL A 411 5.80 -26.27 9.30
N ALA A 412 5.35 -27.32 9.98
CA ALA A 412 4.85 -28.52 9.33
C ALA A 412 3.59 -29.06 10.01
N VAL A 413 2.71 -29.68 9.22
CA VAL A 413 1.57 -30.45 9.70
C VAL A 413 1.59 -31.85 9.10
N THR A 414 1.28 -32.86 9.90
CA THR A 414 1.20 -34.25 9.43
C THR A 414 -0.10 -34.91 9.84
N PHE A 415 -0.53 -35.88 9.04
CA PHE A 415 -1.58 -36.83 9.40
C PHE A 415 -1.11 -38.23 9.05
N ASP A 416 -1.09 -39.13 10.02
CA ASP A 416 -0.61 -40.51 9.86
C ASP A 416 -1.72 -41.56 9.70
N GLY A 417 -2.97 -41.11 9.55
CA GLY A 417 -4.15 -41.98 9.55
C GLY A 417 -4.88 -42.08 10.89
N ALA A 418 -4.24 -41.63 11.99
CA ALA A 418 -4.82 -41.65 13.33
C ALA A 418 -4.63 -40.34 14.11
N HIS A 419 -3.58 -39.57 13.80
CA HIS A 419 -3.21 -38.36 14.52
C HIS A 419 -2.84 -37.25 13.55
N VAL A 420 -3.39 -36.06 13.83
CA VAL A 420 -2.97 -34.80 13.24
C VAL A 420 -1.95 -34.15 14.16
N ARG A 421 -0.79 -33.77 13.62
CA ARG A 421 0.31 -33.16 14.37
C ARG A 421 0.72 -31.83 13.78
N VAL A 422 1.06 -30.88 14.65
CA VAL A 422 1.63 -29.58 14.27
C VAL A 422 3.04 -29.49 14.80
N TYR A 423 3.97 -29.03 13.95
CA TYR A 423 5.37 -28.83 14.26
C TYR A 423 5.76 -27.36 14.04
N LEU A 424 6.54 -26.82 14.97
CA LEU A 424 7.13 -25.48 14.88
C LEU A 424 8.63 -25.56 15.16
N ASP A 425 9.44 -25.06 14.23
CA ASP A 425 10.91 -25.13 14.26
C ASP A 425 11.40 -26.57 14.53
N GLY A 426 10.78 -27.54 13.84
CA GLY A 426 11.14 -28.96 13.91
C GLY A 426 10.61 -29.71 15.14
N ARG A 427 9.95 -29.02 16.08
CA ARG A 427 9.44 -29.62 17.32
C ARG A 427 7.94 -29.85 17.25
N LEU A 428 7.48 -31.03 17.68
CA LEU A 428 6.06 -31.31 17.90
C LEU A 428 5.50 -30.37 18.96
N THR A 429 4.40 -29.69 18.64
CA THR A 429 3.75 -28.70 19.51
C THR A 429 2.24 -28.92 19.65
N ALA A 430 1.64 -29.75 18.80
CA ALA A 430 0.27 -30.20 18.95
C ALA A 430 0.09 -31.62 18.42
N GLU A 431 -0.79 -32.37 19.05
CA GLU A 431 -1.27 -33.66 18.57
C GLU A 431 -2.76 -33.77 18.88
N SER A 432 -3.56 -34.29 17.95
CA SER A 432 -4.96 -34.62 18.18
C SER A 432 -5.34 -35.85 17.37
N SER A 433 -6.23 -36.68 17.91
CA SER A 433 -6.73 -37.86 17.21
C SER A 433 -7.69 -37.46 16.09
N ALA A 434 -7.55 -38.10 14.93
CA ALA A 434 -8.45 -38.02 13.80
C ALA A 434 -8.57 -39.41 13.18
N ASP A 435 -9.78 -39.86 12.89
CA ASP A 435 -10.07 -41.21 12.40
C ASP A 435 -10.55 -41.22 10.94
N HIS A 436 -10.40 -40.10 10.24
CA HIS A 436 -10.86 -39.92 8.87
C HIS A 436 -9.79 -39.23 8.01
N PRO A 437 -9.64 -39.61 6.73
CA PRO A 437 -8.76 -38.89 5.82
C PRO A 437 -9.38 -37.56 5.37
N LEU A 438 -8.56 -36.75 4.71
CA LEU A 438 -9.03 -35.58 3.97
C LEU A 438 -9.96 -35.98 2.82
N ALA A 439 -10.87 -35.08 2.46
CA ALA A 439 -11.87 -35.33 1.43
C ALA A 439 -11.41 -34.90 0.04
N GLY A 440 -11.42 -35.84 -0.92
CA GLY A 440 -11.38 -35.62 -2.37
C GLY A 440 -10.14 -34.90 -2.93
N PRO A 441 -10.05 -34.70 -4.24
CA PRO A 441 -9.06 -33.79 -4.81
C PRO A 441 -9.33 -32.38 -4.27
N ALA A 442 -8.29 -31.74 -3.73
CA ALA A 442 -8.38 -30.42 -3.15
C ALA A 442 -7.32 -29.49 -3.74
N TYR A 443 -7.65 -28.21 -3.85
CA TYR A 443 -6.73 -27.21 -4.36
C TYR A 443 -5.91 -26.65 -3.21
N LEU A 444 -4.59 -26.68 -3.36
CA LEU A 444 -3.68 -26.04 -2.41
C LEU A 444 -3.88 -24.53 -2.48
N ILE A 445 -4.22 -23.95 -1.34
CA ILE A 445 -4.29 -22.50 -1.16
C ILE A 445 -3.14 -22.05 -0.28
N ILE A 446 -2.59 -20.89 -0.61
CA ILE A 446 -1.56 -20.21 0.16
C ILE A 446 -2.14 -18.84 0.48
N GLY A 447 -1.96 -18.40 1.73
CA GLY A 447 -2.20 -17.02 2.12
C GLY A 447 -3.66 -16.57 2.24
N SER A 448 -4.61 -17.23 1.59
CA SER A 448 -6.02 -16.84 1.67
C SER A 448 -6.95 -18.00 1.33
N LEU A 449 -7.96 -18.20 2.18
CA LEU A 449 -9.18 -18.91 1.83
C LEU A 449 -10.08 -17.88 1.12
N ALA A 450 -10.30 -18.03 -0.18
CA ALA A 450 -11.11 -17.09 -0.96
C ALA A 450 -12.54 -17.00 -0.40
N GLN A 451 -12.88 -15.85 0.19
CA GLN A 451 -14.14 -15.64 0.87
C GLN A 451 -14.83 -14.39 0.30
N HIS A 452 -15.40 -14.53 -0.89
CA HIS A 452 -16.02 -13.43 -1.67
C HIS A 452 -17.18 -12.71 -0.95
N ASN A 453 -17.72 -13.28 0.12
CA ASN A 453 -18.80 -12.70 0.93
C ASN A 453 -18.37 -12.31 2.36
N ILE A 454 -17.06 -12.29 2.65
CA ILE A 454 -16.55 -11.90 3.96
C ILE A 454 -15.92 -10.51 3.87
N PRO A 455 -16.34 -9.57 4.74
CA PRO A 455 -15.74 -8.25 4.86
C PRO A 455 -14.20 -8.31 4.94
N PRO A 456 -13.46 -7.41 4.29
CA PRO A 456 -11.98 -7.40 4.25
C PRO A 456 -11.28 -7.58 5.60
N ASP A 457 -11.86 -7.04 6.68
CA ASP A 457 -11.38 -7.13 8.07
C ASP A 457 -11.52 -8.54 8.67
N ARG A 458 -12.44 -9.34 8.16
CA ARG A 458 -12.64 -10.75 8.56
C ARG A 458 -11.96 -11.74 7.60
N GLN A 459 -11.37 -11.24 6.51
CA GLN A 459 -10.60 -12.07 5.60
C GLN A 459 -9.30 -12.49 6.28
N ARG A 460 -9.06 -13.80 6.33
CA ARG A 460 -7.88 -14.40 6.97
C ARG A 460 -6.68 -14.39 6.02
N LEU A 461 -6.33 -13.21 5.51
CA LEU A 461 -5.20 -13.03 4.60
C LEU A 461 -3.88 -13.19 5.35
N LEU A 462 -2.86 -13.74 4.70
CA LEU A 462 -1.52 -13.82 5.25
C LEU A 462 -0.82 -12.47 5.24
N ASP A 463 -0.45 -11.99 6.42
CA ASP A 463 0.55 -10.92 6.57
C ASP A 463 1.94 -11.53 6.75
N GLY A 464 2.52 -11.96 5.64
CA GLY A 464 3.72 -12.76 5.69
C GLY A 464 4.08 -13.45 4.39
N PHE A 465 5.10 -14.28 4.46
CA PHE A 465 5.66 -15.00 3.34
C PHE A 465 5.84 -16.48 3.68
N VAL A 466 5.49 -17.33 2.72
CA VAL A 466 5.73 -18.76 2.63
C VAL A 466 6.83 -19.00 1.61
N ARG A 467 7.83 -19.81 1.97
CA ARG A 467 8.89 -20.26 1.07
C ARG A 467 9.11 -21.76 1.28
N GLN A 468 9.75 -22.39 0.30
CA GLN A 468 10.15 -23.81 0.38
C GLN A 468 8.98 -24.74 0.73
N LEU A 469 7.82 -24.50 0.11
CA LEU A 469 6.62 -25.29 0.35
C LEU A 469 6.83 -26.69 -0.21
N ALA A 470 6.67 -27.70 0.65
CA ALA A 470 6.74 -29.11 0.26
C ALA A 470 5.46 -29.85 0.69
N VAL A 471 4.99 -30.71 -0.19
CA VAL A 471 3.80 -31.54 -0.01
C VAL A 471 4.19 -33.01 -0.19
N TYR A 472 3.77 -33.84 0.75
CA TYR A 472 4.02 -35.27 0.76
C TYR A 472 2.69 -36.01 0.94
N ASP A 473 2.51 -37.08 0.16
CA ASP A 473 1.42 -38.06 0.25
C ASP A 473 1.62 -39.09 1.38
N ARG A 474 2.38 -38.71 2.42
CA ARG A 474 2.66 -39.51 3.61
C ARG A 474 3.03 -38.65 4.81
N ALA A 475 2.87 -39.19 6.01
CA ALA A 475 3.39 -38.56 7.23
C ALA A 475 4.91 -38.75 7.32
N LEU A 476 5.66 -37.65 7.32
CA LEU A 476 7.09 -37.69 7.60
C LEU A 476 7.34 -37.98 9.09
N PRO A 477 8.38 -38.77 9.43
CA PRO A 477 8.80 -38.94 10.81
C PRO A 477 9.24 -37.61 11.44
N ALA A 478 8.99 -37.43 12.74
CA ALA A 478 9.38 -36.22 13.47
C ALA A 478 10.88 -35.89 13.37
N GLY A 479 11.75 -36.90 13.28
CA GLY A 479 13.18 -36.70 13.07
C GLY A 479 13.53 -36.03 11.74
N VAL A 480 12.83 -36.41 10.66
CA VAL A 480 13.02 -35.80 9.33
C VAL A 480 12.55 -34.35 9.33
N ILE A 481 11.40 -34.06 9.97
CA ILE A 481 10.89 -32.69 10.13
C ILE A 481 11.86 -31.83 10.94
N ALA A 482 12.48 -32.40 11.97
CA ALA A 482 13.49 -31.71 12.77
C ALA A 482 14.77 -31.42 11.97
N GLU A 483 15.22 -32.36 11.13
CA GLU A 483 16.36 -32.16 10.22
C GLU A 483 16.07 -31.06 9.17
N HIS A 484 14.87 -31.07 8.57
CA HIS A 484 14.43 -30.03 7.63
C HIS A 484 14.40 -28.64 8.26
N ALA A 485 14.01 -28.53 9.54
CA ALA A 485 14.02 -27.27 10.27
C ALA A 485 15.44 -26.80 10.63
N GLY A 486 16.34 -27.74 10.98
CA GLY A 486 17.69 -27.46 11.46
C GLY A 486 17.75 -26.61 12.74
N ASP A 487 18.96 -26.21 13.13
CA ASP A 487 19.19 -25.34 14.29
C ASP A 487 18.91 -23.87 13.95
N THR A 488 17.64 -23.46 13.98
CA THR A 488 17.21 -22.08 13.66
C THR A 488 17.65 -21.01 14.68
N HIS A 489 18.59 -21.29 15.59
CA HIS A 489 18.92 -20.48 16.77
C HIS A 489 20.30 -19.80 16.73
N THR A 490 21.02 -19.77 15.61
CA THR A 490 22.28 -19.01 15.53
C THR A 490 22.13 -17.78 14.65
N PRO A 491 22.08 -16.56 15.21
CA PRO A 491 22.21 -15.34 14.43
C PRO A 491 23.56 -15.36 13.72
N THR A 492 23.57 -15.38 12.38
CA THR A 492 24.78 -15.08 11.62
C THR A 492 25.16 -13.64 11.93
N ALA A 493 26.26 -13.44 12.66
CA ALA A 493 26.80 -12.12 12.92
C ALA A 493 27.05 -11.39 11.58
N PRO A 494 26.76 -10.09 11.47
CA PRO A 494 27.01 -9.35 10.25
C PRO A 494 28.51 -9.39 9.93
N THR A 495 28.85 -9.96 8.78
CA THR A 495 30.21 -9.96 8.25
C THR A 495 30.65 -8.50 8.12
N LYS A 496 31.60 -8.07 8.96
CA LYS A 496 32.30 -6.80 8.77
C LYS A 496 32.95 -6.85 7.40
N THR A 497 32.47 -6.04 6.47
CA THR A 497 33.22 -5.71 5.24
C THR A 497 34.53 -5.10 5.68
N GLU A 498 35.61 -5.85 5.50
CA GLU A 498 36.97 -5.33 5.51
C GLU A 498 37.06 -4.20 4.49
N LYS A 499 37.45 -3.02 4.97
CA LYS A 499 38.03 -2.00 4.10
C LYS A 499 39.43 -2.49 3.75
N THR A 500 39.63 -2.87 2.50
CA THR A 500 40.96 -3.07 1.93
C THR A 500 41.69 -1.71 1.90
N PRO A 501 42.99 -1.66 2.26
CA PRO A 501 43.77 -0.44 2.46
C PRO A 501 43.94 0.45 1.23
#